data_AF-A0A246JKN2-F1
#
_entry.id   AF-A0A246JKN2-F1
#
_cell.length_a   1.000
_cell.length_b   1.000
_cell.length_c   1.000
_cell.angle_alpha   90.00
_cell.angle_beta   90.00
_cell.angle_gamma   90.00
#
_symmetry.space_group_name_H-M   'P 1'
#
loop_
_entity.id
_entity.type
_entity.pdbx_description
1 polymer ?
#
loop_
_entity_poly.entity_id
_entity_poly.type
_entity_poly.pdbx_seq_one_letter_code
_entity_poly.pdbx_strand_id
1 'polypeptide(L)'
;MSPPSPPSSSAPSPATSSATSPVRSTFGDVLPLLFVAVWSTGFIGAKFGLPDAEPLTFLSWRYAAVIVLMLPVVLLLRAPWPASRAACGHIAVTGLLVHGVYLGGVFTAISHGLPAGITALVVGLQPLVTALGARAFLGERIGRMQWVGLALGFVGVGLVVAQKVATVAGAAVLTMLVPAVIALLGITAGTLYQKKFCPSFDLRTGSIIQFVPTLIATVAVAAMTETLQVRWTGHFVFALAWLVLVLSIGAVSLLNLLIRRGSAVNVASLFYLTPPTTALIAWALFGETLTGLSMVGMALAAVGVWLARRVSGK
;
A
#
# COMPACT_ATOMS: atom_id res chain seq x y z
N MET A 1 85.82 -8.80 -4.23
CA MET A 1 84.88 -7.72 -4.59
C MET A 1 83.48 -8.27 -4.44
N SER A 2 82.84 -7.99 -3.30
CA SER A 2 81.46 -8.40 -3.01
C SER A 2 80.52 -7.23 -3.33
N PRO A 3 79.29 -7.47 -3.82
CA PRO A 3 78.35 -6.39 -4.16
C PRO A 3 77.74 -5.75 -2.90
N PRO A 4 77.24 -4.51 -2.99
CA PRO A 4 76.68 -3.78 -1.85
C PRO A 4 75.27 -4.26 -1.49
N SER A 5 74.96 -4.23 -0.20
CA SER A 5 73.64 -4.57 0.37
C SER A 5 72.55 -3.56 -0.05
N PRO A 6 71.29 -3.98 -0.23
CA PRO A 6 70.19 -3.06 -0.54
C PRO A 6 69.70 -2.30 0.71
N PRO A 7 69.06 -1.13 0.55
CA PRO A 7 68.59 -0.31 1.67
C PRO A 7 67.34 -0.88 2.35
N SER A 8 67.25 -0.68 3.65
CA SER A 8 66.13 -1.06 4.51
C SER A 8 64.83 -0.35 4.11
N SER A 9 63.85 -1.13 3.67
CA SER A 9 62.46 -0.70 3.50
C SER A 9 61.80 -0.55 4.88
N SER A 10 61.50 0.68 5.29
CA SER A 10 60.65 0.97 6.44
C SER A 10 59.19 0.68 6.08
N ALA A 11 58.62 -0.37 6.65
CA ALA A 11 57.21 -0.70 6.50
C ALA A 11 56.31 0.39 7.14
N PRO A 12 55.22 0.82 6.50
CA PRO A 12 54.20 1.64 7.17
C PRO A 12 53.41 0.77 8.16
N SER A 13 53.20 1.29 9.37
CA SER A 13 52.35 0.67 10.39
C SER A 13 50.92 0.46 9.86
N PRO A 14 50.23 -0.65 10.21
CA PRO A 14 48.86 -0.87 9.79
C PRO A 14 47.94 0.16 10.45
N ALA A 15 47.30 0.98 9.63
CA ALA A 15 46.27 1.91 10.04
C ALA A 15 45.15 1.15 10.75
N THR A 16 44.81 1.62 11.95
CA THR A 16 43.66 1.23 12.75
C THR A 16 42.39 1.15 11.91
N SER A 17 41.79 -0.05 11.86
CA SER A 17 40.45 -0.30 11.36
C SER A 17 39.45 0.60 12.08
N SER A 18 39.00 1.66 11.41
CA SER A 18 37.86 2.45 11.85
C SER A 18 36.60 1.60 11.63
N ALA A 19 36.15 0.92 12.68
CA ALA A 19 34.85 0.30 12.75
C ALA A 19 33.77 1.36 12.44
N THR A 20 33.20 1.31 11.25
CA THR A 20 32.06 2.14 10.88
C THR A 20 30.84 1.65 11.65
N SER A 21 30.38 2.49 12.58
CA SER A 21 29.23 2.32 13.45
C SER A 21 27.92 1.98 12.70
N PRO A 22 27.07 1.05 13.18
CA PRO A 22 25.84 0.62 12.53
C PRO A 22 24.66 1.57 12.80
N VAL A 23 24.81 2.87 12.53
CA VAL A 23 23.75 3.89 12.78
C VAL A 23 22.83 4.11 11.56
N ARG A 24 22.89 3.23 10.54
CA ARG A 24 22.08 3.37 9.31
C ARG A 24 20.70 2.68 9.32
N SER A 25 20.23 2.05 10.41
CA SER A 25 19.06 1.13 10.35
C SER A 25 17.73 1.64 10.93
N THR A 26 17.66 2.60 11.86
CA THR A 26 16.39 2.86 12.57
C THR A 26 15.29 3.47 11.68
N PHE A 27 15.65 4.36 10.75
CA PHE A 27 14.67 5.04 9.89
C PHE A 27 14.09 4.12 8.81
N GLY A 28 14.84 3.11 8.35
CA GLY A 28 14.38 2.15 7.36
C GLY A 28 13.33 1.18 7.91
N ASP A 29 13.41 0.86 9.20
CA ASP A 29 12.55 -0.11 9.87
C ASP A 29 11.21 0.49 10.34
N VAL A 30 11.17 1.80 10.59
CA VAL A 30 9.95 2.52 11.02
C VAL A 30 8.97 2.79 9.88
N LEU A 31 9.46 3.11 8.68
CA LEU A 31 8.61 3.46 7.52
C LEU A 31 7.53 2.41 7.21
N PRO A 32 7.84 1.10 7.17
CA PRO A 32 6.85 0.05 6.95
C PRO A 32 5.77 0.00 8.05
N LEU A 33 6.16 0.17 9.32
CA LEU A 33 5.20 0.15 10.44
C LEU A 33 4.29 1.38 10.40
N LEU A 34 4.86 2.55 10.12
CA LEU A 34 4.10 3.77 9.93
C LEU A 34 3.14 3.63 8.74
N PHE A 35 3.59 3.04 7.63
CA PHE A 35 2.74 2.76 6.48
C PHE A 35 1.55 1.90 6.89
N VAL A 36 1.77 0.76 7.56
CA VAL A 36 0.69 -0.13 8.00
C VAL A 36 -0.28 0.60 8.93
N ALA A 37 0.22 1.33 9.94
CA ALA A 37 -0.61 2.06 10.89
C ALA A 37 -1.50 3.09 10.19
N VAL A 38 -0.90 3.91 9.34
CA VAL A 38 -1.60 4.96 8.60
C VAL A 38 -2.57 4.35 7.59
N TRP A 39 -2.13 3.36 6.80
CA TRP A 39 -2.93 2.72 5.77
C TRP A 39 -4.18 2.03 6.34
N SER A 40 -4.05 1.40 7.51
CA SER A 40 -5.17 0.70 8.18
C SER A 40 -6.31 1.63 8.57
N THR A 41 -6.02 2.92 8.80
CA THR A 41 -7.06 3.92 9.10
C THR A 41 -7.96 4.23 7.90
N GLY A 42 -7.60 3.80 6.68
CA GLY A 42 -8.41 4.00 5.47
C GLY A 42 -9.81 3.36 5.55
N PHE A 43 -9.95 2.25 6.26
CA PHE A 43 -11.25 1.58 6.46
C PHE A 43 -12.19 2.39 7.36
N ILE A 44 -11.64 3.16 8.30
CA ILE A 44 -12.40 4.07 9.16
C ILE A 44 -12.96 5.21 8.32
N GLY A 45 -12.13 5.79 7.44
CA GLY A 45 -12.56 6.81 6.49
C GLY A 45 -13.66 6.32 5.56
N ALA A 46 -13.60 5.08 5.06
CA ALA A 46 -14.67 4.49 4.26
C ALA A 46 -15.98 4.36 5.05
N LYS A 47 -15.92 3.88 6.31
CA LYS A 47 -17.09 3.73 7.19
C LYS A 47 -17.79 5.06 7.49
N PHE A 48 -17.04 6.15 7.62
CA PHE A 48 -17.60 7.48 7.86
C PHE A 48 -18.01 8.23 6.59
N GLY A 49 -17.37 7.97 5.44
CA GLY A 49 -17.65 8.69 4.19
C GLY A 49 -18.81 8.10 3.38
N LEU A 50 -18.91 6.77 3.29
CA LEU A 50 -19.91 6.07 2.47
C LEU A 50 -21.38 6.26 2.88
N PRO A 51 -21.74 6.57 4.15
CA PRO A 51 -23.13 6.90 4.49
C PRO A 51 -23.64 8.22 3.87
N ASP A 52 -22.72 9.08 3.41
CA ASP A 52 -23.00 10.45 3.00
C ASP A 52 -22.72 10.71 1.51
N ALA A 53 -22.07 9.78 0.80
CA ALA A 53 -21.89 9.81 -0.64
C ALA A 53 -21.68 8.41 -1.23
N GLU A 54 -22.06 8.24 -2.49
CA GLU A 54 -21.77 7.03 -3.27
C GLU A 54 -20.25 6.84 -3.48
N PRO A 55 -19.76 5.60 -3.64
CA PRO A 55 -18.34 5.28 -3.51
C PRO A 55 -17.44 6.01 -4.50
N LEU A 56 -17.80 6.08 -5.78
CA LEU A 56 -16.99 6.73 -6.81
C LEU A 56 -17.08 8.25 -6.73
N THR A 57 -18.24 8.78 -6.33
CA THR A 57 -18.46 10.20 -6.01
C THR A 57 -17.56 10.64 -4.88
N PHE A 58 -17.50 9.85 -3.79
CA PHE A 58 -16.62 10.12 -2.67
C PHE A 58 -15.15 10.10 -3.06
N LEU A 59 -14.73 9.10 -3.84
CA LEU A 59 -13.36 9.01 -4.35
C LEU A 59 -13.01 10.17 -5.28
N SER A 60 -13.96 10.63 -6.11
CA SER A 60 -13.78 11.80 -6.98
C SER A 60 -13.50 13.05 -6.17
N TRP A 61 -14.26 13.32 -5.11
CA TRP A 61 -13.99 14.43 -4.20
C TRP A 61 -12.63 14.30 -3.50
N ARG A 62 -12.27 13.09 -3.09
CA ARG A 62 -10.95 12.80 -2.51
C ARG A 62 -9.83 13.12 -3.49
N TYR A 63 -9.93 12.71 -4.75
CA TYR A 63 -8.90 12.95 -5.76
C TYR A 63 -8.81 14.42 -6.15
N ALA A 64 -9.95 15.09 -6.32
CA ALA A 64 -10.02 16.53 -6.55
C ALA A 64 -9.35 17.31 -5.42
N ALA A 65 -9.64 16.97 -4.16
CA ALA A 65 -9.01 17.62 -3.01
C ALA A 65 -7.49 17.41 -2.96
N VAL A 66 -7.00 16.20 -3.27
CA VAL A 66 -5.55 15.95 -3.35
C VAL A 66 -4.91 16.80 -4.43
N ILE A 67 -5.51 16.89 -5.62
CA ILE A 67 -5.00 17.71 -6.73
C ILE A 67 -4.97 19.18 -6.33
N VAL A 68 -6.06 19.71 -5.76
CA VAL A 68 -6.17 21.09 -5.32
C VAL A 68 -5.12 21.43 -4.25
N LEU A 69 -4.79 20.50 -3.35
CA LEU A 69 -3.77 20.72 -2.32
C LEU A 69 -2.34 20.56 -2.85
N MET A 70 -2.08 19.58 -3.72
CA MET A 70 -0.74 19.28 -4.21
C MET A 70 -0.31 20.17 -5.37
N LEU A 71 -1.24 20.70 -6.17
CA LEU A 71 -0.91 21.54 -7.30
C LEU A 71 -0.19 22.83 -6.86
N PRO A 72 -0.66 23.60 -5.85
CA PRO A 72 0.09 24.71 -5.30
C PRO A 72 1.47 24.30 -4.78
N VAL A 73 1.59 23.16 -4.09
CA VAL A 73 2.88 22.66 -3.59
C VAL A 73 3.86 22.39 -4.73
N VAL A 74 3.39 21.78 -5.83
CA VAL A 74 4.20 21.53 -7.03
C VAL A 74 4.67 22.84 -7.67
N LEU A 75 3.77 23.83 -7.79
CA LEU A 75 4.07 25.11 -8.42
C LEU A 75 5.00 25.97 -7.56
N LEU A 76 4.73 26.10 -6.27
CA LEU A 76 5.50 26.92 -5.33
C LEU A 76 6.91 26.36 -5.09
N LEU A 77 7.03 25.04 -4.96
CA LEU A 77 8.32 24.38 -4.75
C LEU A 77 9.05 24.04 -6.06
N ARG A 78 8.47 24.41 -7.22
CA ARG A 78 9.00 24.12 -8.56
C ARG A 78 9.44 22.66 -8.68
N ALA A 79 8.58 21.75 -8.24
CA ALA A 79 8.90 20.33 -8.18
C ALA A 79 9.22 19.78 -9.58
N PRO A 80 10.24 18.91 -9.71
CA PRO A 80 10.67 18.41 -11.00
C PRO A 80 9.61 17.49 -11.62
N TRP A 81 9.28 17.76 -12.88
CA TRP A 81 8.39 16.92 -13.68
C TRP A 81 9.19 15.78 -14.35
N PRO A 82 8.57 14.63 -14.64
CA PRO A 82 9.24 13.56 -15.37
C PRO A 82 9.78 14.05 -16.72
N ALA A 83 10.98 13.60 -17.07
CA ALA A 83 11.70 14.08 -18.26
C ALA A 83 11.05 13.66 -19.60
N SER A 84 10.15 12.67 -19.59
CA SER A 84 9.51 12.16 -20.81
C SER A 84 8.01 11.98 -20.64
N ARG A 85 7.28 12.18 -21.74
CA ARG A 85 5.83 11.90 -21.82
C ARG A 85 5.53 10.42 -21.54
N ALA A 86 6.41 9.51 -21.93
CA ALA A 86 6.29 8.09 -21.63
C ALA A 86 6.36 7.83 -20.11
N ALA A 87 7.27 8.49 -19.39
CA ALA A 87 7.34 8.39 -17.93
C ALA A 87 6.05 8.91 -17.27
N CYS A 88 5.51 10.04 -17.74
CA CYS A 88 4.20 10.51 -17.28
C CYS A 88 3.08 9.49 -17.54
N GLY A 89 3.08 8.84 -18.72
CA GLY A 89 2.13 7.79 -19.06
C GLY A 89 2.20 6.59 -18.10
N HIS A 90 3.41 6.11 -17.77
CA HIS A 90 3.56 4.99 -16.82
C HIS A 90 3.11 5.34 -15.40
N ILE A 91 3.37 6.57 -14.95
CA ILE A 91 2.89 7.06 -13.65
C ILE A 91 1.36 7.19 -13.67
N ALA A 92 0.76 7.68 -14.75
CA ALA A 92 -0.69 7.77 -14.91
C ALA A 92 -1.36 6.39 -14.88
N VAL A 93 -0.81 5.40 -15.58
CA VAL A 93 -1.31 4.01 -15.56
C VAL A 93 -1.22 3.42 -14.15
N THR A 94 -0.12 3.67 -13.45
CA THR A 94 0.03 3.26 -12.05
C THR A 94 -1.06 3.88 -11.18
N GLY A 95 -1.31 5.19 -11.32
CA GLY A 95 -2.38 5.89 -10.62
C GLY A 95 -3.75 5.30 -10.90
N LEU A 96 -4.07 5.01 -12.17
CA LEU A 96 -5.33 4.39 -12.55
C LEU A 96 -5.51 2.99 -11.93
N LEU A 97 -4.46 2.17 -11.88
CA LEU A 97 -4.52 0.83 -11.27
C LEU A 97 -4.66 0.90 -9.74
N VAL A 98 -3.87 1.75 -9.08
CA VAL A 98 -3.81 1.84 -7.61
C VAL A 98 -4.95 2.68 -7.04
N HIS A 99 -5.36 3.75 -7.68
CA HIS A 99 -6.41 4.63 -7.18
C HIS A 99 -7.74 4.37 -7.89
N GLY A 100 -7.75 4.22 -9.21
CA GLY A 100 -8.99 3.95 -9.94
C GLY A 100 -9.53 2.54 -9.66
N VAL A 101 -8.76 1.52 -10.03
CA VAL A 101 -9.21 0.12 -9.96
C VAL A 101 -9.21 -0.40 -8.53
N TYR A 102 -8.12 -0.23 -7.78
CA TYR A 102 -8.03 -0.72 -6.41
C TYR A 102 -8.97 0.01 -5.44
N LEU A 103 -8.84 1.33 -5.27
CA LEU A 103 -9.72 2.04 -4.32
C LEU A 103 -11.17 2.02 -4.80
N GLY A 104 -11.43 2.18 -6.12
CA GLY A 104 -12.76 2.05 -6.68
C GLY A 104 -13.40 0.70 -6.34
N GLY A 105 -12.72 -0.41 -6.64
CA GLY A 105 -13.23 -1.74 -6.34
C GLY A 105 -13.42 -2.00 -4.83
N VAL A 106 -12.54 -1.50 -3.97
CA VAL A 106 -12.71 -1.60 -2.50
C VAL A 106 -13.95 -0.85 -2.03
N PHE A 107 -14.10 0.41 -2.43
CA PHE A 107 -15.21 1.26 -1.98
C PHE A 107 -16.55 0.75 -2.53
N THR A 108 -16.59 0.31 -3.80
CA THR A 108 -17.77 -0.31 -4.41
C THR A 108 -18.13 -1.65 -3.76
N ALA A 109 -17.14 -2.50 -3.42
CA ALA A 109 -17.43 -3.75 -2.71
C ALA A 109 -18.11 -3.47 -1.36
N ILE A 110 -17.58 -2.51 -0.61
CA ILE A 110 -18.12 -2.12 0.71
C ILE A 110 -19.51 -1.49 0.56
N SER A 111 -19.73 -0.62 -0.44
CA SER A 111 -21.06 -0.01 -0.67
C SER A 111 -22.12 -1.04 -1.08
N HIS A 112 -21.72 -2.08 -1.82
CA HIS A 112 -22.60 -3.22 -2.14
C HIS A 112 -22.91 -4.12 -0.93
N GLY A 113 -22.32 -3.84 0.23
CA GLY A 113 -22.58 -4.56 1.48
C GLY A 113 -21.53 -5.61 1.82
N LEU A 114 -20.42 -5.72 1.08
CA LEU A 114 -19.32 -6.60 1.48
C LEU A 114 -18.74 -6.07 2.80
N PRO A 115 -18.71 -6.86 3.88
CA PRO A 115 -18.11 -6.42 5.14
C PRO A 115 -16.65 -6.02 4.92
N ALA A 116 -16.22 -4.88 5.46
CA ALA A 116 -14.88 -4.34 5.28
C ALA A 116 -13.76 -5.35 5.66
N GLY A 117 -14.02 -6.21 6.65
CA GLY A 117 -13.11 -7.30 7.01
C GLY A 117 -12.92 -8.33 5.89
N ILE A 118 -14.00 -8.73 5.21
CA ILE A 118 -13.94 -9.65 4.06
C ILE A 118 -13.26 -8.97 2.88
N THR A 119 -13.59 -7.71 2.58
CA THR A 119 -12.89 -6.92 1.55
C THR A 119 -11.39 -6.87 1.82
N ALA A 120 -10.99 -6.65 3.08
CA ALA A 120 -9.60 -6.62 3.49
C ALA A 120 -8.92 -7.99 3.42
N LEU A 121 -9.63 -9.10 3.66
CA LEU A 121 -9.13 -10.46 3.46
C LEU A 121 -8.88 -10.76 1.98
N VAL A 122 -9.83 -10.39 1.11
CA VAL A 122 -9.70 -10.57 -0.34
C VAL A 122 -8.52 -9.77 -0.87
N VAL A 123 -8.42 -8.49 -0.55
CA VAL A 123 -7.25 -7.66 -0.89
C VAL A 123 -5.99 -8.19 -0.20
N GLY A 124 -6.12 -8.77 1.00
CA GLY A 124 -5.05 -9.45 1.72
C GLY A 124 -4.42 -10.60 0.95
N LEU A 125 -5.05 -11.14 -0.11
CA LEU A 125 -4.41 -12.10 -1.03
C LEU A 125 -3.30 -11.47 -1.88
N GLN A 126 -3.21 -10.14 -1.94
CA GLN A 126 -2.25 -9.39 -2.75
C GLN A 126 -0.83 -9.92 -2.65
N PRO A 127 -0.26 -10.27 -1.47
CA PRO A 127 1.12 -10.73 -1.38
C PRO A 127 1.36 -12.06 -2.10
N LEU A 128 0.39 -12.99 -2.07
CA LEU A 128 0.46 -14.26 -2.81
C LEU A 128 0.35 -14.04 -4.32
N VAL A 129 -0.61 -13.21 -4.76
CA VAL A 129 -0.78 -12.90 -6.20
C VAL A 129 0.42 -12.11 -6.72
N THR A 130 0.94 -11.18 -5.92
CA THR A 130 2.15 -10.40 -6.23
C THR A 130 3.37 -11.31 -6.28
N ALA A 131 3.50 -12.30 -5.40
CA ALA A 131 4.57 -13.29 -5.45
C ALA A 131 4.56 -14.08 -6.77
N LEU A 132 3.39 -14.57 -7.17
CA LEU A 132 3.24 -15.26 -8.46
C LEU A 132 3.57 -14.33 -9.65
N GLY A 133 3.07 -13.10 -9.62
CA GLY A 133 3.28 -12.11 -10.69
C GLY A 133 4.72 -11.57 -10.74
N ALA A 134 5.38 -11.35 -9.60
CA ALA A 134 6.72 -10.79 -9.53
C ALA A 134 7.76 -11.70 -10.19
N ARG A 135 7.61 -13.02 -10.03
CA ARG A 135 8.48 -13.98 -10.73
C ARG A 135 8.35 -13.87 -12.25
N ALA A 136 7.13 -13.75 -12.77
CA ALA A 136 6.88 -13.70 -14.21
C ALA A 136 7.20 -12.32 -14.83
N PHE A 137 6.82 -11.23 -14.16
CA PHE A 137 6.88 -9.87 -14.71
C PHE A 137 8.17 -9.12 -14.39
N LEU A 138 8.76 -9.38 -13.22
CA LEU A 138 9.94 -8.69 -12.69
C LEU A 138 11.19 -9.59 -12.63
N GLY A 139 11.03 -10.90 -12.82
CA GLY A 139 12.13 -11.86 -12.67
C GLY A 139 12.59 -12.06 -11.22
N GLU A 140 11.81 -11.61 -10.24
CA GLU A 140 12.14 -11.74 -8.82
C GLU A 140 12.10 -13.23 -8.41
N ARG A 141 13.16 -13.71 -7.75
CA ARG A 141 13.22 -15.06 -7.19
C ARG A 141 12.70 -15.04 -5.76
N ILE A 142 11.70 -15.87 -5.49
CA ILE A 142 11.08 -15.96 -4.16
C ILE A 142 11.63 -17.18 -3.44
N GLY A 143 12.28 -16.94 -2.31
CA GLY A 143 12.85 -18.00 -1.48
C GLY A 143 11.78 -18.86 -0.81
N ARG A 144 12.14 -20.11 -0.46
CA ARG A 144 11.22 -21.03 0.25
C ARG A 144 10.68 -20.44 1.55
N MET A 145 11.53 -19.78 2.33
CA MET A 145 11.11 -19.13 3.58
C MET A 145 10.19 -17.93 3.36
N GLN A 146 10.32 -17.24 2.21
CA GLN A 146 9.39 -16.17 1.85
C GLN A 146 8.01 -16.74 1.55
N TRP A 147 7.92 -17.87 0.84
CA TRP A 147 6.65 -18.59 0.65
C TRP A 147 6.00 -19.03 1.96
N VAL A 148 6.79 -19.57 2.89
CA VAL A 148 6.29 -19.93 4.23
C VAL A 148 5.75 -18.69 4.95
N GLY A 149 6.47 -17.57 4.91
CA GLY A 149 6.02 -16.31 5.48
C GLY A 149 4.70 -15.81 4.87
N LEU A 150 4.56 -15.88 3.55
CA LEU A 150 3.32 -15.51 2.85
C LEU A 150 2.15 -16.41 3.24
N ALA A 151 2.36 -17.72 3.32
CA ALA A 151 1.33 -18.67 3.74
C ALA A 151 0.90 -18.44 5.19
N LEU A 152 1.85 -18.24 6.11
CA LEU A 152 1.55 -17.90 7.52
C LEU A 152 0.80 -16.57 7.63
N GLY A 153 1.22 -15.56 6.86
CA GLY A 153 0.56 -14.27 6.78
C GLY A 153 -0.90 -14.40 6.34
N PHE A 154 -1.14 -15.14 5.27
CA PHE A 154 -2.48 -15.42 4.75
C PHE A 154 -3.38 -16.14 5.76
N VAL A 155 -2.88 -17.22 6.38
CA VAL A 155 -3.62 -17.94 7.43
C VAL A 155 -3.94 -17.01 8.59
N GLY A 156 -2.97 -16.22 9.04
CA GLY A 156 -3.16 -15.25 10.13
C GLY A 156 -4.26 -14.24 9.83
N VAL A 157 -4.26 -13.64 8.64
CA VAL A 157 -5.34 -12.74 8.20
C VAL A 157 -6.68 -13.46 8.09
N GLY A 158 -6.68 -14.69 7.57
CA GLY A 158 -7.86 -15.56 7.52
C GLY A 158 -8.49 -15.75 8.90
N LEU A 159 -7.69 -16.03 9.93
CA LEU A 159 -8.18 -16.20 11.31
C LEU A 159 -8.74 -14.90 11.90
N VAL A 160 -8.11 -13.74 11.62
CA VAL A 160 -8.61 -12.43 12.07
C VAL A 160 -10.01 -12.16 11.51
N VAL A 161 -10.26 -12.58 10.27
CA VAL A 161 -11.50 -12.29 9.55
C VAL A 161 -12.52 -13.42 9.63
N ALA A 162 -12.14 -14.65 10.01
CA ALA A 162 -12.97 -15.85 9.98
C ALA A 162 -14.36 -15.67 10.64
N GLN A 163 -14.42 -14.97 11.77
CA GLN A 163 -15.68 -14.71 12.49
C GLN A 163 -16.60 -13.72 11.76
N LYS A 164 -16.05 -12.89 10.88
CA LYS A 164 -16.80 -11.92 10.07
C LYS A 164 -17.34 -12.53 8.75
N VAL A 165 -16.95 -13.78 8.42
CA VAL A 165 -17.32 -14.47 7.16
C VAL A 165 -18.65 -15.24 7.28
N ALA A 166 -19.13 -15.52 8.50
CA ALA A 166 -20.28 -16.39 8.75
C ALA A 166 -21.64 -15.83 8.28
N THR A 167 -21.70 -14.62 7.72
CA THR A 167 -22.95 -13.88 7.48
C THR A 167 -23.28 -13.60 6.01
N VAL A 168 -22.51 -14.11 5.04
CA VAL A 168 -22.74 -13.78 3.62
C VAL A 168 -23.13 -15.04 2.83
N ALA A 169 -24.44 -15.22 2.56
CA ALA A 169 -24.97 -16.28 1.70
C ALA A 169 -26.00 -15.72 0.71
N GLY A 170 -25.93 -16.13 -0.56
CA GLY A 170 -26.94 -15.82 -1.59
C GLY A 170 -26.38 -15.24 -2.90
N ALA A 171 -27.26 -15.00 -3.88
CA ALA A 171 -26.90 -14.50 -5.22
C ALA A 171 -26.22 -13.11 -5.23
N ALA A 172 -26.40 -12.31 -4.17
CA ALA A 172 -25.72 -11.02 -3.98
C ALA A 172 -24.22 -11.14 -3.62
N VAL A 173 -23.72 -12.35 -3.32
CA VAL A 173 -22.30 -12.56 -3.00
C VAL A 173 -21.39 -12.16 -4.16
N LEU A 174 -21.79 -12.43 -5.40
CA LEU A 174 -20.96 -12.10 -6.57
C LEU A 174 -20.88 -10.59 -6.81
N THR A 175 -21.99 -9.85 -6.66
CA THR A 175 -22.00 -8.38 -6.82
C THR A 175 -21.16 -7.67 -5.76
N MET A 176 -21.03 -8.27 -4.57
CA MET A 176 -20.17 -7.81 -3.48
C MET A 176 -18.69 -8.19 -3.69
N LEU A 177 -18.40 -9.43 -4.13
CA LEU A 177 -17.04 -9.95 -4.24
C LEU A 177 -16.30 -9.51 -5.51
N VAL A 178 -16.99 -9.40 -6.65
CA VAL A 178 -16.34 -9.06 -7.93
C VAL A 178 -15.56 -7.74 -7.84
N PRO A 179 -16.10 -6.63 -7.29
CA PRO A 179 -15.33 -5.40 -7.12
C PRO A 179 -14.11 -5.58 -6.21
N ALA A 180 -14.19 -6.40 -5.16
CA ALA A 180 -13.06 -6.69 -4.28
C ALA A 180 -11.95 -7.49 -4.97
N VAL A 181 -12.33 -8.44 -5.83
CA VAL A 181 -11.37 -9.20 -6.66
C VAL A 181 -10.73 -8.30 -7.71
N ILE A 182 -11.52 -7.44 -8.37
CA ILE A 182 -10.99 -6.42 -9.30
C ILE A 182 -9.99 -5.51 -8.57
N ALA A 183 -10.31 -5.12 -7.33
CA ALA A 183 -9.41 -4.31 -6.52
C ALA A 183 -8.09 -5.02 -6.21
N LEU A 184 -8.14 -6.29 -5.80
CA LEU A 184 -6.97 -7.15 -5.58
C LEU A 184 -6.07 -7.22 -6.83
N LEU A 185 -6.68 -7.41 -8.00
CA LEU A 185 -5.95 -7.44 -9.27
C LEU A 185 -5.37 -6.07 -9.62
N GLY A 186 -6.13 -4.99 -9.39
CA GLY A 186 -5.71 -3.61 -9.62
C GLY A 186 -4.49 -3.23 -8.79
N ILE A 187 -4.48 -3.49 -7.48
CA ILE A 187 -3.34 -3.15 -6.62
C ILE A 187 -2.12 -4.01 -6.94
N THR A 188 -2.32 -5.28 -7.28
CA THR A 188 -1.23 -6.20 -7.66
C THR A 188 -0.60 -5.76 -8.97
N ALA A 189 -1.42 -5.53 -10.00
CA ALA A 189 -0.96 -5.03 -11.29
C ALA A 189 -0.30 -3.66 -11.16
N GLY A 190 -0.88 -2.73 -10.39
CA GLY A 190 -0.33 -1.41 -10.15
C GLY A 190 1.05 -1.47 -9.48
N THR A 191 1.19 -2.29 -8.43
CA THR A 191 2.48 -2.47 -7.73
C THR A 191 3.55 -3.03 -8.65
N LEU A 192 3.23 -4.09 -9.41
CA LEU A 192 4.17 -4.73 -10.33
C LEU A 192 4.53 -3.79 -11.51
N TYR A 193 3.54 -3.11 -12.08
CA TYR A 193 3.71 -2.17 -13.18
C TYR A 193 4.59 -0.99 -12.76
N GLN A 194 4.29 -0.39 -11.61
CA GLN A 194 5.10 0.70 -11.05
C GLN A 194 6.54 0.27 -10.86
N LYS A 195 6.75 -0.91 -10.25
CA LYS A 195 8.09 -1.42 -10.00
C LYS A 195 8.89 -1.63 -11.29
N LYS A 196 8.23 -2.03 -12.38
CA LYS A 196 8.86 -2.29 -13.68
C LYS A 196 9.16 -1.03 -14.48
N PHE A 197 8.18 -0.12 -14.59
CA PHE A 197 8.21 0.97 -15.57
C PHE A 197 8.48 2.35 -14.98
N CYS A 198 8.10 2.59 -13.73
CA CYS A 198 8.31 3.87 -13.04
C CYS A 198 8.70 3.69 -11.56
N PRO A 199 9.83 2.99 -11.28
CA PRO A 199 10.25 2.67 -9.92
C PRO A 199 10.61 3.90 -9.07
N SER A 200 10.85 5.05 -9.70
CA SER A 200 11.16 6.30 -9.02
C SER A 200 10.62 7.49 -9.81
N PHE A 201 9.91 8.37 -9.11
CA PHE A 201 9.46 9.68 -9.58
C PHE A 201 9.35 10.62 -8.37
N ASP A 202 9.29 11.94 -8.61
CA ASP A 202 9.04 12.91 -7.53
C ASP A 202 7.63 12.74 -7.00
N LEU A 203 7.47 12.57 -5.70
CA LEU A 203 6.18 12.24 -5.09
C LEU A 203 5.13 13.35 -5.27
N ARG A 204 5.56 14.61 -5.42
CA ARG A 204 4.65 15.76 -5.56
C ARG A 204 4.06 15.79 -6.96
N THR A 205 4.90 15.84 -7.99
CA THR A 205 4.45 15.82 -9.40
C THR A 205 3.81 14.48 -9.75
N GLY A 206 4.36 13.38 -9.23
CA GLY A 206 3.80 12.04 -9.38
C GLY A 206 2.41 11.89 -8.77
N SER A 207 2.10 12.59 -7.67
CA SER A 207 0.74 12.61 -7.13
C SER A 207 -0.23 13.25 -8.13
N ILE A 208 0.11 14.40 -8.72
CA ILE A 208 -0.72 15.03 -9.75
C ILE A 208 -0.93 14.10 -10.95
N ILE A 209 0.15 13.50 -11.47
CA ILE A 209 0.10 12.62 -12.64
C ILE A 209 -0.70 11.34 -12.35
N GLN A 210 -0.74 10.86 -11.12
CA GLN A 210 -1.57 9.72 -10.73
C GLN A 210 -3.04 10.11 -10.55
N PHE A 211 -3.30 11.19 -9.81
CA PHE A 211 -4.67 11.56 -9.41
C PHE A 211 -5.48 12.24 -10.51
N VAL A 212 -4.89 13.05 -11.39
CA VAL A 212 -5.63 13.72 -12.48
C VAL A 212 -6.32 12.74 -13.44
N PRO A 213 -5.60 11.80 -14.10
CA PRO A 213 -6.25 10.84 -14.99
C PRO A 213 -7.20 9.91 -14.23
N THR A 214 -6.88 9.58 -12.97
CA THR A 214 -7.77 8.79 -12.13
C THR A 214 -9.07 9.54 -11.83
N LEU A 215 -9.01 10.81 -11.45
CA LEU A 215 -10.19 11.65 -11.22
C LEU A 215 -11.08 11.68 -12.46
N ILE A 216 -10.49 11.91 -13.64
CA ILE A 216 -11.24 11.94 -14.90
C ILE A 216 -11.95 10.61 -15.14
N ALA A 217 -11.23 9.49 -15.02
CA ALA A 217 -11.81 8.16 -15.22
C ALA A 217 -12.88 7.84 -14.17
N THR A 218 -12.63 8.14 -12.89
CA THR A 218 -13.58 7.88 -11.80
C THR A 218 -14.83 8.73 -11.94
N VAL A 219 -14.73 10.02 -12.27
CA VAL A 219 -15.89 10.89 -12.52
C VAL A 219 -16.67 10.41 -13.73
N ALA A 220 -16.01 9.98 -14.80
CA ALA A 220 -16.70 9.46 -15.98
C ALA A 220 -17.56 8.23 -15.64
N VAL A 221 -17.02 7.29 -14.85
CA VAL A 221 -17.78 6.12 -14.39
C VAL A 221 -18.87 6.54 -13.41
N ALA A 222 -18.55 7.40 -12.43
CA ALA A 222 -19.51 7.87 -11.43
C ALA A 222 -20.71 8.58 -12.08
N ALA A 223 -20.49 9.41 -13.10
CA ALA A 223 -21.56 10.09 -13.83
C ALA A 223 -22.50 9.12 -14.59
N MET A 224 -22.03 7.90 -14.89
CA MET A 224 -22.82 6.85 -15.55
C MET A 224 -23.52 5.91 -14.56
N THR A 225 -23.00 5.79 -13.33
CA THR A 225 -23.43 4.76 -12.37
C THR A 225 -23.99 5.31 -11.06
N GLU A 226 -23.78 6.58 -10.76
CA GLU A 226 -24.09 7.24 -9.47
C GLU A 226 -24.79 8.59 -9.69
N THR A 227 -25.39 9.12 -8.64
CA THR A 227 -26.13 10.39 -8.62
C THR A 227 -25.26 11.63 -8.46
N LEU A 228 -23.98 11.44 -8.10
CA LEU A 228 -23.01 12.49 -7.77
C LEU A 228 -23.44 13.39 -6.59
N GLN A 229 -24.43 12.97 -5.80
CA GLN A 229 -24.90 13.70 -4.64
C GLN A 229 -24.01 13.46 -3.42
N VAL A 230 -23.84 14.51 -2.62
CA VAL A 230 -23.06 14.46 -1.38
C VAL A 230 -23.85 15.15 -0.27
N ARG A 231 -24.04 14.43 0.84
CA ARG A 231 -24.54 15.02 2.07
C ARG A 231 -23.37 15.51 2.91
N TRP A 232 -23.17 16.83 2.90
CA TRP A 232 -22.05 17.46 3.60
C TRP A 232 -22.28 17.50 5.12
N THR A 233 -21.90 16.44 5.80
CA THR A 233 -21.90 16.35 7.27
C THR A 233 -20.50 16.61 7.84
N GLY A 234 -20.41 16.92 9.14
CA GLY A 234 -19.11 17.02 9.83
C GLY A 234 -18.31 15.71 9.76
N HIS A 235 -18.99 14.56 9.84
CA HIS A 235 -18.36 13.23 9.70
C HIS A 235 -17.80 13.02 8.30
N PHE A 236 -18.53 13.41 7.26
CA PHE A 236 -18.08 13.33 5.87
C PHE A 236 -16.85 14.19 5.62
N VAL A 237 -16.88 15.45 6.05
CA VAL A 237 -15.76 16.39 5.90
C VAL A 237 -14.52 15.87 6.64
N PHE A 238 -14.69 15.36 7.85
CA PHE A 238 -13.61 14.73 8.61
C PHE A 238 -13.02 13.52 7.89
N ALA A 239 -13.88 12.60 7.42
CA ALA A 239 -13.47 11.41 6.69
C ALA A 239 -12.72 11.77 5.40
N LEU A 240 -13.23 12.75 4.65
CA LEU A 240 -12.60 13.25 3.43
C LEU A 240 -11.24 13.87 3.74
N ALA A 241 -11.15 14.77 4.72
CA ALA A 241 -9.91 15.41 5.12
C ALA A 241 -8.85 14.40 5.59
N TRP A 242 -9.25 13.42 6.41
CA TRP A 242 -8.37 12.34 6.85
C TRP A 242 -7.85 11.50 5.67
N LEU A 243 -8.75 11.08 4.77
CA LEU A 243 -8.37 10.27 3.61
C LEU A 243 -7.52 11.04 2.59
N VAL A 244 -7.66 12.36 2.51
CA VAL A 244 -6.85 13.21 1.65
C VAL A 244 -5.46 13.43 2.26
N LEU A 245 -5.39 13.96 3.48
CA LEU A 245 -4.13 14.36 4.10
C LEU A 245 -3.31 13.17 4.57
N VAL A 246 -3.94 12.27 5.32
CA VAL A 246 -3.25 11.18 6.01
C VAL A 246 -3.03 10.01 5.07
N LEU A 247 -4.06 9.59 4.32
CA LEU A 247 -3.94 8.46 3.41
C LEU A 247 -3.35 8.84 2.05
N SER A 248 -3.96 9.78 1.32
CA SER A 248 -3.55 10.06 -0.06
C SER A 248 -2.23 10.81 -0.17
N ILE A 249 -1.91 11.71 0.76
CA ILE A 249 -0.62 12.40 0.76
C ILE A 249 0.39 11.60 1.58
N GLY A 250 0.06 11.25 2.83
CA GLY A 250 0.96 10.51 3.72
C GLY A 250 1.19 9.06 3.28
N ALA A 251 0.16 8.21 3.37
CA ALA A 251 0.31 6.77 3.18
C ALA A 251 0.71 6.38 1.75
N VAL A 252 0.18 7.04 0.72
CA VAL A 252 0.58 6.79 -0.68
C VAL A 252 2.03 7.24 -0.93
N SER A 253 2.49 8.33 -0.33
CA SER A 253 3.90 8.71 -0.39
C SER A 253 4.79 7.63 0.24
N LEU A 254 4.39 7.09 1.39
CA LEU A 254 5.08 5.96 2.02
C LEU A 254 5.07 4.72 1.13
N LEU A 255 3.94 4.38 0.52
CA LEU A 255 3.82 3.27 -0.43
C LEU A 255 4.82 3.43 -1.58
N ASN A 256 4.84 4.59 -2.23
CA ASN A 256 5.73 4.87 -3.35
C ASN A 256 7.22 4.79 -2.93
N LEU A 257 7.56 5.28 -1.73
CA LEU A 257 8.91 5.14 -1.17
C LEU A 257 9.28 3.67 -0.90
N LEU A 258 8.33 2.88 -0.37
CA LEU A 258 8.53 1.46 -0.09
C LEU A 258 8.68 0.65 -1.38
N ILE A 259 7.86 0.91 -2.41
CA ILE A 259 7.97 0.29 -3.75
C ILE A 259 9.33 0.62 -4.39
N ARG A 260 9.78 1.87 -4.26
CA ARG A 260 11.09 2.29 -4.76
C ARG A 260 12.23 1.51 -4.11
N ARG A 261 12.17 1.29 -2.79
CA ARG A 261 13.27 0.73 -1.98
C ARG A 261 13.22 -0.80 -1.79
N GLY A 262 12.05 -1.42 -1.87
CA GLY A 262 11.85 -2.85 -1.62
C GLY A 262 11.40 -3.62 -2.86
N SER A 263 11.45 -4.96 -2.81
CA SER A 263 10.81 -5.82 -3.82
C SER A 263 9.29 -5.67 -3.80
N ALA A 264 8.63 -5.98 -4.91
CA ALA A 264 7.17 -5.88 -4.98
C ALA A 264 6.50 -6.78 -3.92
N VAL A 265 7.04 -7.99 -3.72
CA VAL A 265 6.55 -8.95 -2.72
C VAL A 265 6.71 -8.43 -1.29
N ASN A 266 7.83 -7.78 -0.97
CA ASN A 266 8.07 -7.23 0.36
C ASN A 266 7.08 -6.13 0.72
N VAL A 267 6.80 -5.24 -0.22
CA VAL A 267 5.84 -4.15 -0.01
C VAL A 267 4.43 -4.69 0.09
N ALA A 268 4.05 -5.60 -0.81
CA ALA A 268 2.75 -6.26 -0.76
C ALA A 268 2.55 -6.96 0.59
N SER A 269 3.55 -7.68 1.11
CA SER A 269 3.45 -8.39 2.40
C SER A 269 3.06 -7.49 3.57
N LEU A 270 3.35 -6.18 3.54
CA LEU A 270 2.92 -5.25 4.58
C LEU A 270 1.39 -5.16 4.70
N PHE A 271 0.66 -5.39 3.60
CA PHE A 271 -0.79 -5.37 3.59
C PHE A 271 -1.41 -6.50 4.44
N TYR A 272 -0.67 -7.58 4.75
CA TYR A 272 -1.12 -8.59 5.72
C TYR A 272 -1.26 -8.06 7.15
N LEU A 273 -0.54 -6.98 7.48
CA LEU A 273 -0.65 -6.36 8.80
C LEU A 273 -1.84 -5.38 8.87
N THR A 274 -2.44 -5.04 7.73
CA THR A 274 -3.57 -4.10 7.67
C THR A 274 -4.79 -4.65 8.41
N PRO A 275 -5.29 -5.89 8.16
CA PRO A 275 -6.46 -6.40 8.88
C PRO A 275 -6.26 -6.54 10.41
N PRO A 276 -5.12 -7.08 10.92
CA PRO A 276 -4.76 -7.03 12.34
C PRO A 276 -4.84 -5.62 12.94
N THR A 277 -4.21 -4.65 12.26
CA THR A 277 -4.12 -3.27 12.76
C THR A 277 -5.48 -2.59 12.73
N THR A 278 -6.27 -2.78 11.67
CA THR A 278 -7.65 -2.29 11.58
C THR A 278 -8.52 -2.88 12.69
N ALA A 279 -8.38 -4.17 13.01
CA ALA A 279 -9.15 -4.81 14.08
C ALA A 279 -8.77 -4.24 15.46
N LEU A 280 -7.49 -3.95 15.72
CA LEU A 280 -7.06 -3.26 16.94
C LEU A 280 -7.64 -1.85 17.03
N ILE A 281 -7.62 -1.09 15.94
CA ILE A 281 -8.22 0.25 15.91
C ILE A 281 -9.73 0.17 16.12
N ALA A 282 -10.41 -0.81 15.52
CA ALA A 282 -11.85 -0.98 15.67
C ALA A 282 -12.25 -1.37 17.10
N TRP A 283 -11.46 -2.22 17.76
CA TRP A 283 -11.63 -2.51 19.19
C TRP A 283 -11.45 -1.26 20.05
N ALA A 284 -10.40 -0.48 19.80
CA ALA A 284 -10.09 0.71 20.60
C ALA A 284 -11.10 1.85 20.40
N LEU A 285 -11.56 2.10 19.16
CA LEU A 285 -12.41 3.24 18.84
C LEU A 285 -13.91 2.92 18.88
N PHE A 286 -14.30 1.69 18.55
CA PHE A 286 -15.70 1.28 18.44
C PHE A 286 -16.12 0.24 19.48
N GLY A 287 -15.19 -0.23 20.33
CA GLY A 287 -15.49 -1.27 21.30
C GLY A 287 -15.79 -2.63 20.67
N GLU A 288 -15.36 -2.88 19.42
CA GLU A 288 -15.52 -4.20 18.78
C GLU A 288 -14.78 -5.28 19.57
N THR A 289 -15.35 -6.46 19.74
CA THR A 289 -14.72 -7.53 20.52
C THR A 289 -13.52 -8.14 19.79
N LEU A 290 -12.38 -8.19 20.47
CA LEU A 290 -11.21 -8.97 20.04
C LEU A 290 -11.31 -10.38 20.61
N THR A 291 -11.48 -11.36 19.74
CA THR A 291 -11.53 -12.76 20.18
C THR A 291 -10.13 -13.36 20.27
N GLY A 292 -9.98 -14.42 21.05
CA GLY A 292 -8.71 -15.16 21.13
C GLY A 292 -8.24 -15.66 19.75
N LEU A 293 -9.18 -16.04 18.88
CA LEU A 293 -8.88 -16.43 17.50
C LEU A 293 -8.29 -15.29 16.69
N SER A 294 -8.86 -14.08 16.82
CA SER A 294 -8.30 -12.88 16.19
C SER A 294 -6.89 -12.60 16.70
N MET A 295 -6.65 -12.69 18.01
CA MET A 295 -5.30 -12.46 18.58
C MET A 295 -4.26 -13.44 18.03
N VAL A 296 -4.59 -14.73 17.93
CA VAL A 296 -3.72 -15.73 17.31
C VAL A 296 -3.47 -15.41 15.84
N GLY A 297 -4.52 -15.02 15.11
CA GLY A 297 -4.41 -14.58 13.72
C GLY A 297 -3.49 -13.38 13.52
N MET A 298 -3.56 -12.38 14.42
CA MET A 298 -2.68 -11.21 14.40
C MET A 298 -1.21 -11.60 14.61
N ALA A 299 -0.94 -12.48 15.57
CA ALA A 299 0.41 -12.97 15.83
C ALA A 299 0.98 -13.73 14.61
N LEU A 300 0.17 -14.61 14.00
CA LEU A 300 0.56 -15.34 12.80
C LEU A 300 0.81 -14.40 11.61
N ALA A 301 -0.02 -13.37 11.43
CA ALA A 301 0.18 -12.37 10.39
C ALA A 301 1.51 -11.61 10.61
N ALA A 302 1.80 -11.17 11.84
CA ALA A 302 3.04 -10.50 12.19
C ALA A 302 4.28 -11.37 11.92
N VAL A 303 4.26 -12.63 12.37
CA VAL A 303 5.36 -13.59 12.16
C VAL A 303 5.53 -13.90 10.67
N GLY A 304 4.44 -14.10 9.93
CA GLY A 304 4.45 -14.36 8.50
C GLY A 304 5.10 -13.22 7.71
N VAL A 305 4.73 -11.97 8.01
CA VAL A 305 5.32 -10.78 7.36
C VAL A 305 6.79 -10.60 7.73
N TRP A 306 7.15 -10.80 8.99
CA TRP A 306 8.54 -10.76 9.42
C TRP A 306 9.39 -11.79 8.66
N LEU A 307 8.92 -13.03 8.56
CA LEU A 307 9.62 -14.11 7.86
C LEU A 307 9.73 -13.81 6.35
N ALA A 308 8.65 -13.34 5.73
CA ALA A 308 8.62 -13.00 4.31
C ALA A 308 9.62 -11.88 3.96
N ARG A 309 9.76 -10.87 4.83
CA ARG A 309 10.62 -9.71 4.60
C ARG A 309 12.08 -9.95 4.94
N ARG A 310 12.39 -10.76 5.97
CA ARG A 310 13.76 -11.04 6.42
C ARG A 310 14.62 -11.73 5.35
N VAL A 311 13.98 -12.51 4.48
CA VAL A 311 14.66 -13.36 3.49
C VAL A 311 15.01 -12.60 2.22
N SER A 312 14.27 -11.55 1.86
CA SER A 312 14.58 -10.69 0.71
C SER A 312 15.64 -9.61 1.00
N GLY A 313 16.13 -9.50 2.24
CA GLY A 313 17.21 -8.59 2.63
C GLY A 313 18.62 -9.17 2.47
N LYS A 314 18.75 -10.36 1.88
CA LYS A 314 20.01 -11.00 1.48
C LYS A 314 20.01 -11.20 -0.02
#